data_AF-A0A166HAT6-F1
#
_entry.id   AF-A0A166HAT6-F1
#
_cell.length_a   1.000
_cell.length_b   1.000
_cell.length_c   1.000
_cell.angle_alpha   90.00
_cell.angle_beta   90.00
_cell.angle_gamma   90.00
#
_symmetry.space_group_name_H-M   'P 1'
#
loop_
_entity.id
_entity.type
_entity.pdbx_description
1 polymer ?
#
loop_
_entity_poly.entity_id
_entity_poly.type
_entity_poly.pdbx_seq_one_letter_code
_entity_poly.pdbx_strand_id
1 'polypeptide(L)'
;MKHALIKSALAFIATISLGTAMSTVSVHAASATKTFSTSNPNKLTAYYSSKKAQYAFHWVTVKTNKGKVRVMVFGDFKAAKTTMVLPLTTTLSKNRKTLSSTYRIVGSNDKVGTHNYHFKLTKISSTKYQVKLATSGQRRLLSTTGTTTTFTATTKSPAKTFAAAYSESVIKTAETSELNTELEAAYKEALKKDATAKDPTTDSAMQKEVTDLVNSTTKSKLADLVSSFNM
;
A
#
# COMPACT_ATOMS: atom_id res chain seq x y z
N MET A 1 -1.05 -30.57 -31.79
CA MET A 1 0.14 -29.69 -31.64
C MET A 1 -0.23 -28.22 -31.37
N LYS A 2 -1.25 -27.63 -32.03
CA LYS A 2 -1.70 -26.24 -31.83
C LYS A 2 -2.04 -25.85 -30.37
N HIS A 3 -2.61 -26.77 -29.58
CA HIS A 3 -2.91 -26.52 -28.15
C HIS A 3 -1.71 -26.70 -27.20
N ALA A 4 -0.62 -27.32 -27.64
CA ALA A 4 0.54 -27.58 -26.79
C ALA A 4 1.42 -26.33 -26.64
N LEU A 5 1.62 -25.58 -27.74
CA LEU A 5 2.42 -24.36 -27.76
C LEU A 5 1.77 -23.20 -26.97
N ILE A 6 0.44 -23.08 -27.05
CA ILE A 6 -0.36 -22.08 -26.32
C ILE A 6 -0.33 -22.36 -24.81
N LYS A 7 -0.45 -23.63 -24.41
CA LYS A 7 -0.32 -24.04 -23.00
C LYS A 7 1.09 -23.82 -22.45
N SER A 8 2.15 -23.99 -23.26
CA SER A 8 3.52 -23.73 -22.82
C SER A 8 3.84 -22.23 -22.68
N ALA A 9 3.29 -21.35 -23.51
CA ALA A 9 3.44 -19.90 -23.32
C ALA A 9 2.71 -19.43 -22.04
N LEU A 10 1.49 -19.95 -21.79
CA LEU A 10 0.71 -19.62 -20.60
C LEU A 10 1.30 -20.23 -19.31
N ALA A 11 1.83 -21.45 -19.38
CA ALA A 11 2.50 -22.10 -18.25
C ALA A 11 3.80 -21.37 -17.87
N PHE A 12 4.55 -20.84 -18.85
CA PHE A 12 5.74 -20.02 -18.61
C PHE A 12 5.39 -18.71 -17.88
N ILE A 13 4.27 -18.06 -18.26
CA ILE A 13 3.75 -16.83 -17.63
C ILE A 13 3.20 -17.09 -16.21
N ALA A 14 2.52 -18.23 -15.98
CA ALA A 14 2.03 -18.60 -14.64
C ALA A 14 3.18 -18.73 -13.62
N THR A 15 4.36 -19.18 -14.04
CA THR A 15 5.58 -19.23 -13.20
C THR A 15 6.22 -17.87 -12.92
N ILE A 16 5.99 -16.85 -13.77
CA ILE A 16 6.61 -15.52 -13.61
C ILE A 16 5.81 -14.66 -12.60
N SER A 17 4.53 -14.98 -12.39
CA SER A 17 3.64 -14.31 -11.41
C SER A 17 3.98 -14.51 -9.92
N LEU A 18 5.18 -15.04 -9.60
CA LEU A 18 5.69 -15.16 -8.23
C LEU A 18 6.18 -13.79 -7.70
N GLY A 19 5.23 -12.87 -7.53
CA GLY A 19 5.38 -11.72 -6.67
C GLY A 19 5.52 -12.20 -5.23
N THR A 20 6.71 -12.01 -4.67
CA THR A 20 7.14 -12.41 -3.32
C THR A 20 6.03 -12.30 -2.28
N ALA A 21 5.63 -13.45 -1.72
CA ALA A 21 4.78 -13.51 -0.54
C ALA A 21 5.45 -12.75 0.61
N MET A 22 4.93 -11.58 0.95
CA MET A 22 5.31 -10.89 2.18
C MET A 22 4.73 -11.67 3.35
N SER A 23 5.61 -12.24 4.16
CA SER A 23 5.30 -12.91 5.41
C SER A 23 4.39 -12.05 6.29
N THR A 24 3.20 -12.57 6.59
CA THR A 24 2.18 -11.93 7.40
C THR A 24 2.66 -11.77 8.84
N VAL A 25 2.88 -10.52 9.27
CA VAL A 25 3.16 -10.22 10.68
C VAL A 25 1.84 -10.18 11.43
N SER A 26 1.69 -11.00 12.47
CA SER A 26 0.49 -11.04 13.30
C SER A 26 0.33 -9.74 14.11
N VAL A 27 -0.77 -9.03 13.88
CA VAL A 27 -1.07 -7.75 14.53
C VAL A 27 -2.00 -7.95 15.72
N HIS A 28 -1.60 -7.44 16.88
CA HIS A 28 -2.49 -7.32 18.03
C HIS A 28 -3.00 -5.88 18.09
N ALA A 29 -4.29 -5.69 17.79
CA ALA A 29 -4.95 -4.39 17.94
C ALA A 29 -5.12 -4.06 19.43
N ALA A 30 -4.35 -3.09 19.94
CA ALA A 30 -4.53 -2.56 21.29
C ALA A 30 -5.72 -1.58 21.35
N SER A 31 -6.47 -1.62 22.46
CA SER A 31 -7.68 -0.82 22.72
C SER A 31 -7.54 0.64 22.35
N ALA A 32 -8.49 1.13 21.56
CA ALA A 32 -8.27 2.33 20.79
C ALA A 32 -8.67 3.64 21.48
N THR A 33 -7.77 4.64 21.51
CA THR A 33 -8.09 6.00 21.99
C THR A 33 -8.11 6.98 20.82
N LYS A 34 -9.25 7.65 20.61
CA LYS A 34 -9.55 8.52 19.44
C LYS A 34 -8.95 9.93 19.51
N THR A 35 -8.37 10.32 20.64
CA THR A 35 -8.18 11.73 20.98
C THR A 35 -6.81 12.00 21.56
N PHE A 36 -6.28 13.20 21.30
CA PHE A 36 -5.16 13.83 22.06
C PHE A 36 -5.51 14.07 23.55
N SER A 37 -6.54 13.40 24.10
CA SER A 37 -6.95 13.50 25.50
C SER A 37 -5.97 12.81 26.44
N THR A 38 -5.18 11.85 25.93
CA THR A 38 -4.07 11.27 26.67
C THR A 38 -2.87 12.21 26.60
N SER A 39 -2.24 12.51 27.73
CA SER A 39 -0.95 13.22 27.79
C SER A 39 0.18 12.42 27.13
N ASN A 40 -0.05 11.13 26.89
CA ASN A 40 0.90 10.22 26.27
C ASN A 40 0.54 9.95 24.80
N PRO A 41 1.25 10.55 23.83
CA PRO A 41 1.03 10.33 22.40
C PRO A 41 1.28 8.88 21.97
N ASN A 42 1.89 8.05 22.83
CA ASN A 42 2.04 6.61 22.62
C ASN A 42 0.73 5.81 22.70
N LYS A 43 -0.37 6.44 23.14
CA LYS A 43 -1.71 5.82 23.21
C LYS A 43 -2.61 6.11 22.00
N LEU A 44 -2.11 6.81 20.98
CA LEU A 44 -2.87 7.03 19.75
C LEU A 44 -2.92 5.74 18.92
N THR A 45 -4.12 5.32 18.57
CA THR A 45 -4.38 4.08 17.84
C THR A 45 -5.49 4.27 16.80
N ALA A 46 -6.00 5.49 16.64
CA ALA A 46 -7.00 5.80 15.65
C ALA A 46 -6.39 5.72 14.24
N TYR A 47 -7.23 5.40 13.28
CA TYR A 47 -6.95 5.56 11.87
C TYR A 47 -7.30 6.99 11.46
N TYR A 48 -6.37 7.65 10.79
CA TYR A 48 -6.56 9.00 10.26
C TYR A 48 -6.69 8.87 8.75
N SER A 49 -7.86 9.19 8.20
CA SER A 49 -8.16 8.97 6.79
C SER A 49 -8.70 10.22 6.09
N SER A 50 -8.34 10.38 4.83
CA SER A 50 -8.85 11.45 3.96
C SER A 50 -9.26 10.85 2.62
N LYS A 51 -10.58 10.84 2.34
CA LYS A 51 -11.13 10.43 1.04
C LYS A 51 -10.61 11.32 -0.09
N LYS A 52 -10.54 12.64 0.16
CA LYS A 52 -10.05 13.63 -0.82
C LYS A 52 -8.59 13.35 -1.23
N ALA A 53 -7.74 13.01 -0.27
CA ALA A 53 -6.37 12.66 -0.58
C ALA A 53 -6.19 11.18 -0.99
N GLN A 54 -7.22 10.33 -0.83
CA GLN A 54 -7.14 8.88 -1.01
C GLN A 54 -5.99 8.28 -0.18
N TYR A 55 -5.87 8.75 1.06
CA TYR A 55 -4.72 8.48 1.93
C TYR A 55 -5.20 8.20 3.34
N ALA A 56 -4.53 7.29 4.04
CA ALA A 56 -4.72 7.09 5.46
C ALA A 56 -3.40 6.79 6.17
N PHE A 57 -3.38 6.94 7.49
CA PHE A 57 -2.28 6.49 8.32
C PHE A 57 -2.77 6.13 9.72
N HIS A 58 -1.98 5.32 10.42
CA HIS A 58 -2.18 5.06 11.85
C HIS A 58 -0.86 4.64 12.49
N TRP A 59 -0.89 4.52 13.81
CA TRP A 59 0.17 3.89 14.59
C TRP A 59 -0.20 2.44 14.86
N VAL A 60 0.81 1.59 14.92
CA VAL A 60 0.68 0.19 15.34
C VAL A 60 1.91 -0.24 16.11
N THR A 61 1.76 -1.30 16.91
CA THR A 61 2.86 -1.93 17.63
C THR A 61 3.18 -3.26 16.98
N VAL A 62 4.37 -3.36 16.40
CA VAL A 62 4.90 -4.59 15.80
C VAL A 62 5.78 -5.33 16.79
N LYS A 63 5.69 -6.65 16.81
CA LYS A 63 6.60 -7.51 17.59
C LYS A 63 7.84 -7.80 16.75
N THR A 64 9.00 -7.63 17.36
CA THR A 64 10.32 -7.96 16.79
C THR A 64 11.04 -8.92 17.72
N ASN A 65 12.14 -9.53 17.25
CA ASN A 65 13.00 -10.37 18.07
C ASN A 65 13.60 -9.62 19.28
N LYS A 66 13.64 -8.28 19.22
CA LYS A 66 14.18 -7.41 20.28
C LYS A 66 13.09 -6.75 21.14
N GLY A 67 11.82 -7.16 20.97
CA GLY A 67 10.69 -6.63 21.72
C GLY A 67 9.65 -5.94 20.84
N LYS A 68 8.78 -5.13 21.45
CA LYS A 68 7.69 -4.42 20.76
C LYS A 68 8.14 -3.04 20.31
N VAL A 69 7.92 -2.71 19.04
CA VAL A 69 8.26 -1.40 18.46
C VAL A 69 6.99 -0.75 17.95
N ARG A 70 6.80 0.54 18.24
CA ARG A 70 5.68 1.31 17.71
C ARG A 70 6.09 1.99 16.42
N VAL A 71 5.39 1.70 15.34
CA VAL A 71 5.60 2.26 14.00
C VAL A 71 4.37 3.05 13.56
N MET A 72 4.50 3.82 12.49
CA MET A 72 3.35 4.33 11.74
C MET A 72 3.31 3.65 10.37
N VAL A 73 2.10 3.35 9.92
CA VAL A 73 1.85 2.85 8.57
C VAL A 73 1.12 3.92 7.78
N PHE A 74 1.67 4.27 6.64
CA PHE A 74 1.13 5.22 5.68
C PHE A 74 0.54 4.44 4.52
N GLY A 75 -0.73 4.65 4.21
CA GLY A 75 -1.42 4.05 3.07
C GLY A 75 -1.73 5.10 2.01
N ASP A 76 -1.01 5.06 0.90
CA ASP A 76 -1.32 5.80 -0.32
C ASP A 76 -2.15 4.91 -1.25
N PHE A 77 -3.47 4.97 -1.08
CA PHE A 77 -4.40 4.16 -1.86
C PHE A 77 -4.57 4.68 -3.30
N LYS A 78 -4.14 5.92 -3.59
CA LYS A 78 -4.05 6.43 -4.96
C LYS A 78 -2.91 5.75 -5.74
N ALA A 79 -1.82 5.42 -5.05
CA ALA A 79 -0.66 4.75 -5.64
C ALA A 79 -0.63 3.23 -5.37
N ALA A 80 -1.66 2.68 -4.71
CA ALA A 80 -1.71 1.30 -4.24
C ALA A 80 -0.45 0.89 -3.43
N LYS A 81 0.03 1.77 -2.54
CA LYS A 81 1.28 1.58 -1.79
C LYS A 81 1.10 1.82 -0.31
N THR A 82 1.77 1.02 0.51
CA THR A 82 2.01 1.31 1.92
C THR A 82 3.46 1.77 2.15
N THR A 83 3.70 2.49 3.24
CA THR A 83 5.03 2.84 3.71
C THR A 83 5.05 2.77 5.22
N MET A 84 5.93 1.92 5.76
CA MET A 84 6.15 1.84 7.18
C MET A 84 7.22 2.86 7.59
N VAL A 85 6.99 3.54 8.71
CA VAL A 85 7.93 4.52 9.25
C VAL A 85 8.11 4.34 10.75
N LEU A 86 9.33 4.58 11.23
CA LEU A 86 9.71 4.54 12.63
C LEU A 86 9.68 5.96 13.21
N PRO A 87 8.74 6.30 14.12
CA PRO A 87 8.78 7.55 14.86
C PRO A 87 9.99 7.55 15.81
N LEU A 88 10.84 8.58 15.71
CA LEU A 88 11.98 8.80 16.60
C LEU A 88 11.59 9.67 17.80
N THR A 89 10.83 10.72 17.52
CA THR A 89 10.29 11.62 18.53
C THR A 89 8.83 11.89 18.24
N THR A 90 8.02 11.98 19.30
CA THR A 90 6.63 12.39 19.21
C THR A 90 6.30 13.28 20.40
N THR A 91 5.99 14.54 20.15
CA THR A 91 5.69 15.52 21.19
C THR A 91 4.29 16.08 20.98
N LEU A 92 3.60 16.34 22.09
CA LEU A 92 2.28 16.97 22.09
C LEU A 92 2.44 18.38 22.67
N SER A 93 1.84 19.38 22.01
CA SER A 93 1.85 20.76 22.50
C SER A 93 1.19 20.87 23.88
N LYS A 94 1.56 21.88 24.68
CA LYS A 94 1.00 22.12 26.02
C LYS A 94 -0.54 22.14 26.02
N ASN A 95 -1.13 22.78 25.02
CA ASN A 95 -2.59 22.88 24.84
C ASN A 95 -3.23 21.66 24.13
N ARG A 96 -2.45 20.60 23.87
CA ARG A 96 -2.89 19.34 23.26
C ARG A 96 -3.61 19.52 21.91
N LYS A 97 -3.21 20.53 21.13
CA LYS A 97 -3.74 20.78 19.78
C LYS A 97 -2.81 20.28 18.68
N THR A 98 -1.51 20.18 18.91
CA THR A 98 -0.56 19.80 17.85
C THR A 98 0.34 18.68 18.32
N LEU A 99 0.32 17.56 17.60
CA LEU A 99 1.32 16.51 17.70
C LEU A 99 2.40 16.76 16.65
N SER A 100 3.64 16.84 17.08
CA SER A 100 4.80 16.91 16.18
C SER A 100 5.55 15.59 16.25
N SER A 101 5.96 15.07 15.11
CA SER A 101 6.75 13.84 15.07
C SER A 101 7.90 13.95 14.08
N THR A 102 9.05 13.42 14.50
CA THR A 102 10.18 13.11 13.62
C THR A 102 10.19 11.62 13.39
N TYR A 103 10.40 11.18 12.15
CA TYR A 103 10.38 9.77 11.77
C TYR A 103 11.39 9.44 10.68
N ARG A 104 11.70 8.16 10.53
CA ARG A 104 12.51 7.59 9.45
C ARG A 104 11.71 6.54 8.71
N ILE A 105 11.92 6.42 7.40
CA ILE A 105 11.30 5.35 6.61
C ILE A 105 11.96 4.02 6.94
N VAL A 106 11.16 2.98 7.11
CA VAL A 106 11.65 1.60 7.15
C VAL A 106 11.61 1.04 5.73
N GLY A 107 12.77 0.64 5.20
CA GLY A 107 12.90 0.06 3.88
C GLY A 107 12.35 -1.37 3.80
N SER A 108 12.27 -1.91 2.59
CA SER A 108 11.80 -3.27 2.33
C SER A 108 12.69 -4.38 2.89
N ASN A 109 13.93 -4.05 3.27
CA ASN A 109 14.88 -4.96 3.93
C ASN A 109 14.88 -4.79 5.46
N ASP A 110 13.81 -4.23 6.01
CA ASP A 110 13.64 -3.87 7.42
C ASP A 110 14.71 -2.91 7.98
N LYS A 111 15.54 -2.31 7.12
CA LYS A 111 16.51 -1.30 7.54
C LYS A 111 15.85 0.06 7.64
N VAL A 112 16.09 0.72 8.78
CA VAL A 112 15.66 2.10 9.00
C VAL A 112 16.60 3.03 8.23
N GLY A 113 16.04 3.87 7.35
CA GLY A 113 16.81 4.88 6.63
C GLY A 113 17.42 5.93 7.57
N THR A 114 18.36 6.73 7.06
CA THR A 114 19.06 7.74 7.87
C THR A 114 18.39 9.11 7.87
N HIS A 115 17.57 9.40 6.86
CA HIS A 115 16.93 10.71 6.68
C HIS A 115 15.77 10.92 7.65
N ASN A 116 15.80 12.06 8.35
CA ASN A 116 14.74 12.47 9.27
C ASN A 116 13.66 13.24 8.52
N TYR A 117 12.44 12.73 8.57
CA TYR A 117 11.25 13.42 8.11
C TYR A 117 10.47 13.97 9.29
N HIS A 118 9.67 15.01 9.05
CA HIS A 118 8.92 15.69 10.11
C HIS A 118 7.49 15.96 9.67
N PHE A 119 6.53 15.82 10.59
CA PHE A 119 5.17 16.30 10.36
C PHE A 119 4.55 16.92 11.61
N LYS A 120 3.49 17.71 11.38
CA LYS A 120 2.62 18.27 12.43
C LYS A 120 1.18 17.86 12.16
N LEU A 121 0.57 17.18 13.13
CA LEU A 121 -0.85 16.82 13.12
C LEU A 121 -1.60 17.75 14.08
N THR A 122 -2.38 18.67 13.51
CA THR A 122 -3.11 19.70 14.25
C THR A 122 -4.57 19.32 14.38
N LYS A 123 -5.08 19.26 15.60
CA LYS A 123 -6.48 19.01 15.93
C LYS A 123 -7.33 20.22 15.56
N ILE A 124 -8.31 20.01 14.69
CA ILE A 124 -9.34 21.00 14.32
C ILE A 124 -10.57 20.81 15.20
N SER A 125 -11.01 19.56 15.36
CA SER A 125 -12.15 19.17 16.19
C SER A 125 -11.89 17.83 16.87
N SER A 126 -12.89 17.26 17.56
CA SER A 126 -12.77 15.96 18.24
C SER A 126 -12.30 14.83 17.31
N THR A 127 -12.71 14.85 16.04
CA THR A 127 -12.42 13.80 15.05
C THR A 127 -11.70 14.30 13.81
N LYS A 128 -11.47 15.61 13.66
CA LYS A 128 -10.83 16.20 12.48
C LYS A 128 -9.44 16.73 12.81
N TYR A 129 -8.49 16.39 11.97
CA TYR A 129 -7.08 16.76 12.12
C TYR A 129 -6.51 17.22 10.79
N GLN A 130 -5.56 18.15 10.82
CA GLN A 130 -4.83 18.66 9.67
C GLN A 130 -3.39 18.20 9.72
N VAL A 131 -2.89 17.70 8.59
CA VAL A 131 -1.47 17.43 8.36
C VAL A 131 -1.18 17.70 6.89
N LYS A 132 0.05 18.09 6.56
CA LYS A 132 0.45 18.27 5.17
C LYS A 132 0.96 16.98 4.57
N LEU A 133 0.69 16.79 3.29
CA LEU A 133 1.23 15.72 2.47
C LEU A 133 2.21 16.30 1.45
N ALA A 134 3.40 15.72 1.36
CA ALA A 134 4.40 16.06 0.35
C ALA A 134 4.85 14.79 -0.39
N THR A 135 5.20 14.95 -1.66
CA THR A 135 5.78 13.87 -2.47
C THR A 135 7.30 13.89 -2.28
N SER A 136 7.88 12.72 -2.01
CA SER A 136 9.32 12.48 -1.91
C SER A 136 9.65 11.21 -2.70
N GLY A 137 10.28 11.37 -3.86
CA GLY A 137 10.43 10.30 -4.83
C GLY A 137 9.06 9.73 -5.24
N GLN A 138 8.91 8.41 -5.19
CA GLN A 138 7.64 7.74 -5.49
C GLN A 138 6.66 7.62 -4.32
N ARG A 139 6.93 8.31 -3.19
CA ARG A 139 6.13 8.19 -1.95
C ARG A 139 5.48 9.51 -1.61
N ARG A 140 4.24 9.46 -1.14
CA ARG A 140 3.59 10.58 -0.48
C ARG A 140 3.68 10.39 1.01
N LEU A 141 4.19 11.39 1.71
CA LEU A 141 4.57 11.31 3.12
C LEU A 141 3.90 12.43 3.92
N LEU A 142 3.65 12.17 5.20
CA LEU A 142 3.27 13.23 6.13
C LEU A 142 4.44 14.21 6.29
N SER A 143 4.19 15.50 6.12
CA SER A 143 5.24 16.52 6.08
C SER A 143 4.85 17.80 6.85
N THR A 144 5.82 18.69 7.08
CA THR A 144 5.62 20.09 7.47
C THR A 144 5.48 21.02 6.25
N THR A 145 5.76 20.51 5.06
CA THR A 145 5.62 21.17 3.75
C THR A 145 4.60 20.45 2.88
N GLY A 146 4.26 21.01 1.72
CA GLY A 146 3.27 20.45 0.80
C GLY A 146 1.82 20.81 1.15
N THR A 147 0.89 19.97 0.68
CA THR A 147 -0.54 20.28 0.66
C THR A 147 -1.21 19.94 1.98
N THR A 148 -1.80 20.94 2.64
CA THR A 148 -2.60 20.76 3.85
C THR A 148 -3.83 19.90 3.56
N THR A 149 -3.97 18.80 4.27
CA THR A 149 -5.06 17.84 4.11
C THR A 149 -5.75 17.62 5.44
N THR A 150 -7.09 17.61 5.41
CA THR A 150 -7.91 17.24 6.57
C THR A 150 -8.15 15.74 6.59
N PHE A 151 -7.88 15.12 7.73
CA PHE A 151 -8.09 13.72 8.05
C PHE A 151 -9.17 13.57 9.11
N THR A 152 -9.93 12.49 9.00
CA THR A 152 -10.91 12.07 10.00
C THR A 152 -10.34 10.90 10.79
N ALA A 153 -10.34 11.02 12.12
CA ALA A 153 -9.95 9.96 13.04
C ALA A 153 -11.11 8.98 13.28
N THR A 154 -10.87 7.69 13.05
CA THR A 154 -11.84 6.60 13.26
C THR A 154 -11.18 5.43 13.98
N THR A 155 -11.99 4.58 14.62
CA THR A 155 -11.51 3.31 15.20
C THR A 155 -11.55 2.16 14.21
N LYS A 156 -12.43 2.24 13.21
CA LYS A 156 -12.51 1.26 12.13
C LYS A 156 -11.47 1.60 11.07
N SER A 157 -10.73 0.58 10.63
CA SER A 157 -9.77 0.73 9.54
C SER A 157 -10.48 1.12 8.23
N PRO A 158 -9.98 2.13 7.49
CA PRO A 158 -10.48 2.48 6.17
C PRO A 158 -9.95 1.57 5.06
N ALA A 159 -8.99 0.68 5.36
CA ALA A 159 -8.14 0.02 4.35
C ALA A 159 -8.94 -0.71 3.28
N LYS A 160 -9.88 -1.58 3.68
CA LYS A 160 -10.69 -2.36 2.74
C LYS A 160 -11.51 -1.45 1.81
N THR A 161 -12.15 -0.43 2.37
CA THR A 161 -12.95 0.53 1.60
C THR A 161 -12.08 1.37 0.67
N PHE A 162 -10.92 1.82 1.12
CA PHE A 162 -10.03 2.66 0.32
C PHE A 162 -9.31 1.86 -0.77
N ALA A 163 -8.88 0.63 -0.49
CA ALA A 163 -8.27 -0.25 -1.46
C ALA A 163 -9.23 -0.56 -2.61
N ALA A 164 -10.47 -0.96 -2.31
CA ALA A 164 -11.49 -1.19 -3.32
C ALA A 164 -11.82 0.10 -4.12
N ALA A 165 -12.00 1.23 -3.43
CA ALA A 165 -12.42 2.46 -4.09
C ALA A 165 -11.33 3.17 -4.91
N TYR A 166 -10.05 3.02 -4.54
CA TYR A 166 -8.97 3.85 -5.07
C TYR A 166 -7.78 3.08 -5.63
N SER A 167 -7.57 1.83 -5.20
CA SER A 167 -6.39 1.03 -5.60
C SER A 167 -6.73 -0.04 -6.62
N GLU A 168 -7.96 -0.54 -6.67
CA GLU A 168 -8.35 -1.65 -7.57
C GLU A 168 -8.04 -1.34 -9.04
N SER A 169 -8.47 -0.18 -9.54
CA SER A 169 -8.19 0.21 -10.92
C SER A 169 -6.70 0.43 -11.18
N VAL A 170 -5.96 0.94 -10.20
CA VAL A 170 -4.51 1.18 -10.33
C VAL A 170 -3.78 -0.14 -10.46
N ILE A 171 -4.12 -1.12 -9.63
CA ILE A 171 -3.56 -2.47 -9.67
C ILE A 171 -3.93 -3.15 -10.99
N LYS A 172 -5.23 -3.18 -11.34
CA LYS A 172 -5.70 -3.78 -12.61
C LYS A 172 -4.94 -3.24 -13.81
N THR A 173 -4.82 -1.93 -13.94
CA THR A 173 -4.09 -1.30 -15.06
C THR A 173 -2.61 -1.71 -15.09
N ALA A 174 -1.96 -1.78 -13.92
CA ALA A 174 -0.57 -2.21 -13.83
C ALA A 174 -0.40 -3.68 -14.24
N GLU A 175 -1.21 -4.59 -13.70
CA GLU A 175 -1.15 -6.02 -14.03
C GLU A 175 -1.47 -6.28 -15.50
N THR A 176 -2.49 -5.64 -16.05
CA THR A 176 -2.84 -5.78 -17.47
C THR A 176 -1.68 -5.32 -18.36
N SER A 177 -1.02 -4.20 -18.01
CA SER A 177 0.11 -3.69 -18.77
C SER A 177 1.33 -4.61 -18.70
N GLU A 178 1.65 -5.15 -17.53
CA GLU A 178 2.77 -6.07 -17.31
C GLU A 178 2.53 -7.37 -18.08
N LEU A 179 1.36 -7.98 -17.90
CA LEU A 179 1.00 -9.23 -18.55
C LEU A 179 0.95 -9.11 -20.08
N ASN A 180 0.40 -8.01 -20.61
CA ASN A 180 0.40 -7.78 -22.07
C ASN A 180 1.81 -7.61 -22.63
N THR A 181 2.72 -6.99 -21.87
CA THR A 181 4.12 -6.83 -22.29
C THR A 181 4.82 -8.19 -22.36
N GLU A 182 4.59 -9.05 -21.36
CA GLU A 182 5.13 -10.43 -21.34
C GLU A 182 4.55 -11.29 -22.46
N LEU A 183 3.24 -11.20 -22.71
CA LEU A 183 2.56 -11.92 -23.79
C LEU A 183 3.08 -11.52 -25.16
N GLU A 184 3.27 -10.22 -25.40
CA GLU A 184 3.83 -9.71 -26.65
C GLU A 184 5.26 -10.22 -26.88
N ALA A 185 6.08 -10.25 -25.83
CA ALA A 185 7.43 -10.82 -25.91
C ALA A 185 7.40 -12.32 -26.22
N ALA A 186 6.54 -13.08 -25.53
CA ALA A 186 6.37 -14.51 -25.77
C ALA A 186 5.83 -14.82 -27.18
N TYR A 187 4.90 -14.00 -27.68
CA TYR A 187 4.34 -14.14 -29.02
C TYR A 187 5.39 -13.92 -30.11
N LYS A 188 6.25 -12.89 -29.97
CA LYS A 188 7.38 -12.66 -30.90
C LYS A 188 8.35 -13.84 -30.94
N GLU A 189 8.63 -14.46 -29.79
CA GLU A 189 9.46 -15.68 -29.76
C GLU A 189 8.76 -16.90 -30.36
N ALA A 190 7.43 -16.99 -30.24
CA ALA A 190 6.64 -18.06 -30.86
C ALA A 190 6.63 -17.93 -32.39
N LEU A 191 6.46 -16.72 -32.94
CA LEU A 191 6.46 -16.45 -34.38
C LEU A 191 7.79 -16.84 -35.07
N LYS A 192 8.92 -16.75 -34.34
CA LYS A 192 10.23 -17.21 -34.85
C LYS A 192 10.28 -18.72 -35.04
N LYS A 193 9.49 -19.48 -34.28
CA LYS A 193 9.44 -20.96 -34.31
C LYS A 193 8.30 -21.49 -35.18
N ASP A 194 7.19 -20.76 -35.24
CA ASP A 194 5.99 -21.11 -35.99
C ASP A 194 5.31 -19.83 -36.50
N ALA A 195 5.39 -19.60 -37.80
CA ALA A 195 4.77 -18.44 -38.46
C ALA A 195 3.24 -18.42 -38.39
N THR A 196 2.61 -19.51 -37.94
CA THR A 196 1.16 -19.63 -37.74
C THR A 196 0.72 -19.42 -36.29
N ALA A 197 1.66 -19.02 -35.42
CA ALA A 197 1.34 -18.65 -34.04
C ALA A 197 0.23 -17.59 -34.03
N LYS A 198 -0.79 -17.80 -33.18
CA LYS A 198 -1.90 -16.87 -33.05
C LYS A 198 -1.54 -15.69 -32.17
N ASP A 199 -1.99 -14.51 -32.59
CA ASP A 199 -1.86 -13.29 -31.81
C ASP A 199 -2.68 -13.40 -30.51
N PRO A 200 -2.02 -13.32 -29.33
CA PRO A 200 -2.69 -13.45 -28.04
C PRO A 200 -3.71 -12.32 -27.80
N THR A 201 -3.62 -11.19 -28.50
CA THR A 201 -4.57 -10.06 -28.39
C THR A 201 -5.89 -10.29 -29.11
N THR A 202 -5.92 -11.22 -30.08
CA THR A 202 -7.12 -11.52 -30.89
C THR A 202 -7.75 -12.87 -30.55
N ASP A 203 -7.04 -13.73 -29.82
CA ASP A 203 -7.58 -15.02 -29.35
C ASP A 203 -8.48 -14.82 -28.11
N SER A 204 -9.78 -15.01 -28.28
CA SER A 204 -10.78 -14.78 -27.23
C SER A 204 -10.63 -15.71 -26.02
N ALA A 205 -10.10 -16.92 -26.20
CA ALA A 205 -9.86 -17.83 -25.09
C ALA A 205 -8.65 -17.37 -24.26
N MET A 206 -7.57 -16.95 -24.92
CA MET A 206 -6.40 -16.35 -24.24
C MET A 206 -6.77 -15.05 -23.53
N GLN A 207 -7.53 -14.17 -24.17
CA GLN A 207 -8.01 -12.92 -23.56
C GLN A 207 -8.86 -13.16 -22.31
N LYS A 208 -9.65 -14.24 -22.30
CA LYS A 208 -10.39 -14.67 -21.11
C LYS A 208 -9.45 -15.12 -19.98
N GLU A 209 -8.46 -15.95 -20.27
CA GLU A 209 -7.48 -16.42 -19.28
C GLU A 209 -6.66 -15.25 -18.70
N VAL A 210 -6.26 -14.30 -19.54
CA VAL A 210 -5.60 -13.05 -19.14
C VAL A 210 -6.47 -12.25 -18.19
N THR A 211 -7.76 -12.08 -18.52
CA THR A 211 -8.71 -11.36 -17.67
C THR A 211 -8.91 -12.06 -16.33
N ASP A 212 -9.05 -13.37 -16.32
CA ASP A 212 -9.24 -14.17 -15.10
C ASP A 212 -7.99 -14.10 -14.20
N LEU A 213 -6.79 -14.16 -14.79
CA LEU A 213 -5.52 -14.01 -14.08
C LEU A 213 -5.35 -12.61 -13.49
N VAL A 214 -5.57 -11.54 -14.26
CA VAL A 214 -5.51 -10.15 -13.78
C VAL A 214 -6.47 -9.93 -12.61
N ASN A 215 -7.69 -10.45 -12.70
CA ASN A 215 -8.67 -10.33 -11.62
C ASN A 215 -8.23 -11.07 -10.35
N SER A 216 -7.70 -12.29 -10.49
CA SER A 216 -7.16 -13.07 -9.37
C SER A 216 -5.99 -12.36 -8.69
N THR A 217 -4.98 -11.93 -9.47
CA THR A 217 -3.81 -11.21 -8.97
C THR A 217 -4.19 -9.88 -8.33
N THR A 218 -5.12 -9.14 -8.93
CA THR A 218 -5.66 -7.89 -8.35
C THR A 218 -6.26 -8.15 -6.97
N LYS A 219 -7.07 -9.20 -6.84
CA LYS A 219 -7.71 -9.54 -5.56
C LYS A 219 -6.66 -9.87 -4.49
N SER A 220 -5.60 -10.60 -4.85
CA SER A 220 -4.49 -10.89 -3.94
C SER A 220 -3.76 -9.60 -3.53
N LYS A 221 -3.32 -8.78 -4.49
CA LYS A 221 -2.60 -7.53 -4.22
C LYS A 221 -3.43 -6.54 -3.40
N LEU A 222 -4.75 -6.49 -3.59
CA LEU A 222 -5.66 -5.72 -2.73
C LEU A 222 -5.69 -6.25 -1.30
N ALA A 223 -5.74 -7.57 -1.11
CA ALA A 223 -5.68 -8.18 0.21
C ALA A 223 -4.35 -7.88 0.91
N ASP A 224 -3.23 -7.96 0.18
CA ASP A 224 -1.90 -7.63 0.68
C ASP A 224 -1.78 -6.15 1.05
N LEU A 225 -2.32 -5.24 0.23
CA LEU A 225 -2.36 -3.81 0.54
C LEU A 225 -3.16 -3.54 1.83
N VAL A 226 -4.31 -4.20 1.99
CA VAL A 226 -5.15 -4.08 3.19
C VAL A 226 -4.45 -4.65 4.42
N SER A 227 -3.82 -5.81 4.28
CA SER A 227 -3.06 -6.47 5.34
C SER A 227 -1.86 -5.62 5.77
N SER A 228 -1.06 -5.18 4.80
CA SER A 228 0.12 -4.32 5.00
C SER A 228 -0.26 -3.00 5.67
N PHE A 229 -1.39 -2.41 5.30
CA PHE A 229 -1.86 -1.21 5.99
C PHE A 229 -2.24 -1.53 7.44
N ASN A 230 -3.00 -2.60 7.69
CA ASN A 230 -3.49 -2.95 9.02
C ASN A 230 -2.48 -3.64 9.94
N MET A 231 -1.23 -3.82 9.47
CA MET A 231 -0.07 -4.33 10.23
C MET A 231 0.03 -3.71 11.62
#